data_AF-A0A9X4KYB1-F1
#
_entry.id   AF-A0A9X4KYB1-F1
#
_cell.length_a   1.000
_cell.length_b   1.000
_cell.length_c   1.000
_cell.angle_alpha   90.00
_cell.angle_beta   90.00
_cell.angle_gamma   90.00
#
_symmetry.space_group_name_H-M   'P 1'
#
loop_
_entity.id
_entity.type
_entity.pdbx_description
1 polymer ?
#
loop_
_entity_poly.entity_id
_entity_poly.type
_entity_poly.pdbx_seq_one_letter_code
_entity_poly.pdbx_strand_id
1 'polypeptide(L)'
;MLVWLQQPLAADKGEVAEEEIGGIAQLKGMLELVLEMCEETFGISVHFIVDSHAVSWDQIAKRYSVLRAASGSLPVVGGRGSIAEYPFANAARTAAGESELLETIMRHVKRLDLLGSFLDTGRKDEFLSLLEELLLSAEKAQACHLTHAALGIYFPLSLLVQSHIHTWNMEERLNGAPDVYIQALHHPAAAPNRTSEAFRHIAPLLFEWRQNAQTSHAHTAIAQVQEYLLSHLDGDLSLVRLAEVSRLNPSYLSRLFKQVTGVNLNVYIQEARMNKAIELLRESDFKVYEIARIAGFEYAPYFTKTFKKHFGFSPQEYRDRMASDVNRI
;
A
#
# COMPACT_ATOMS: atom_id res chain seq x y z
N MET A 1 2.48 9.20 49.41
CA MET A 1 3.69 8.46 48.98
C MET A 1 4.81 8.86 49.93
N LEU A 2 5.27 7.92 50.76
CA LEU A 2 6.40 8.13 51.67
C LEU A 2 7.67 7.62 50.97
N VAL A 3 8.80 8.29 51.18
CA VAL A 3 10.10 7.87 50.64
C VAL A 3 11.00 7.54 51.80
N TRP A 4 11.57 6.34 51.79
CA TRP A 4 12.61 5.94 52.72
C TRP A 4 13.91 5.70 51.97
N LEU A 5 14.97 6.33 52.46
CA LEU A 5 16.33 6.17 51.97
C LEU A 5 17.11 5.42 53.05
N GLN A 6 17.66 4.26 52.69
CA GLN A 6 18.53 3.49 53.56
C GLN A 6 19.96 3.55 53.00
N GLN A 7 20.92 3.94 53.85
CA GLN A 7 22.34 3.98 53.50
C GLN A 7 23.09 3.01 54.42
N PRO A 8 23.99 2.15 53.90
CA PRO A 8 24.88 1.37 54.76
C PRO A 8 25.78 2.29 55.58
N LEU A 9 25.96 2.01 56.87
CA LEU A 9 27.03 2.63 57.65
C LEU A 9 28.37 2.05 57.16
N ALA A 10 29.08 2.83 56.34
CA ALA A 10 30.42 2.61 55.80
C ALA A 10 30.53 1.73 54.53
N ALA A 11 30.63 2.41 53.39
CA ALA A 11 31.57 2.03 52.33
C ALA A 11 32.42 3.26 52.03
N ASP A 12 33.59 3.33 52.67
CA ASP A 12 34.60 4.32 52.32
C ASP A 12 35.08 3.99 50.91
N LYS A 13 34.91 4.93 49.97
CA LYS A 13 35.42 4.91 48.58
C LYS A 13 34.94 3.74 47.70
N GLY A 14 33.87 4.00 46.94
CA GLY A 14 33.82 3.65 45.51
C GLY A 14 33.64 2.20 45.10
N GLU A 15 33.62 1.24 46.02
CA GLU A 15 33.30 -0.17 45.73
C GLU A 15 32.00 -0.56 46.45
N VAL A 16 30.95 -0.77 45.67
CA VAL A 16 29.71 -1.39 46.16
C VAL A 16 30.00 -2.89 46.29
N ALA A 17 30.31 -3.33 47.51
CA ALA A 17 30.66 -4.71 47.80
C ALA A 17 29.45 -5.64 47.59
N GLU A 18 29.68 -6.82 47.00
CA GLU A 18 28.69 -7.90 46.78
C GLU A 18 27.97 -8.39 48.07
N GLU A 19 28.34 -7.88 49.25
CA GLU A 19 27.67 -8.14 50.54
C GLU A 19 26.27 -7.50 50.67
N GLU A 20 25.85 -6.60 49.77
CA GLU A 20 24.54 -5.92 49.85
C GLU A 20 23.32 -6.79 49.52
N ILE A 21 23.51 -7.95 48.87
CA ILE A 21 22.41 -8.84 48.43
C ILE A 21 21.59 -9.38 49.62
N GLY A 22 22.21 -9.51 50.81
CA GLY A 22 21.53 -9.93 52.03
C GLY A 22 20.59 -8.88 52.63
N GLY A 23 20.93 -7.58 52.50
CA GLY A 23 20.17 -6.49 53.11
C GLY A 23 18.82 -6.21 52.42
N ILE A 24 18.78 -6.32 51.10
CA ILE A 24 17.54 -6.11 50.31
C ILE A 24 16.55 -7.25 50.53
N ALA A 25 17.03 -8.50 50.59
CA ALA A 25 16.19 -9.65 50.90
C ALA A 25 15.56 -9.55 52.30
N GLN A 26 16.33 -9.10 53.29
CA GLN A 26 15.83 -8.83 54.64
C GLN A 26 14.81 -7.69 54.65
N LEU A 27 15.11 -6.57 53.99
CA LEU A 27 14.18 -5.43 53.86
C LEU A 27 12.86 -5.87 53.21
N LYS A 28 12.92 -6.68 52.15
CA LYS A 28 11.74 -7.21 51.47
C LYS A 28 10.91 -8.06 52.42
N GLY A 29 11.52 -8.99 53.16
CA GLY A 29 10.82 -9.77 54.17
C GLY A 29 10.15 -8.91 55.25
N MET A 30 10.81 -7.82 55.70
CA MET A 30 10.20 -6.87 56.63
C MET A 30 9.02 -6.12 56.02
N LEU A 31 9.11 -5.72 54.76
CA LEU A 31 8.03 -5.05 54.05
C LEU A 31 6.84 -5.99 53.80
N GLU A 32 7.08 -7.29 53.56
CA GLU A 32 6.02 -8.30 53.44
C GLU A 32 5.23 -8.41 54.76
N LEU A 33 5.91 -8.42 55.91
CA LEU A 33 5.25 -8.40 57.22
C LEU A 33 4.44 -7.12 57.45
N VAL A 34 4.93 -5.97 56.99
CA VAL A 34 4.20 -4.69 57.08
C VAL A 34 2.95 -4.73 56.21
N LEU A 35 3.01 -5.30 55.01
CA LEU A 35 1.84 -5.46 54.14
C LEU A 35 0.77 -6.32 54.82
N GLU A 36 1.16 -7.48 55.34
CA GLU A 36 0.25 -8.40 56.04
C GLU A 36 -0.40 -7.72 57.26
N MET A 37 0.40 -7.02 58.08
CA MET A 37 -0.11 -6.30 59.24
C MET A 37 -1.08 -5.17 58.86
N CYS A 38 -0.78 -4.40 57.81
CA CYS A 38 -1.65 -3.32 57.32
C CYS A 38 -3.01 -3.85 56.82
N GLU A 39 -3.01 -5.00 56.14
CA GLU A 39 -4.24 -5.65 55.70
C GLU A 39 -5.04 -6.23 56.86
N GLU A 40 -4.40 -7.01 57.73
CA GLU A 40 -5.08 -7.73 58.81
C GLU A 40 -5.60 -6.81 59.91
N THR A 41 -4.82 -5.78 60.27
CA THR A 41 -5.13 -4.91 61.42
C THR A 41 -5.98 -3.71 61.02
N PHE A 42 -5.71 -3.13 59.84
CA PHE A 42 -6.31 -1.85 59.43
C PHE A 42 -7.20 -1.97 58.19
N GLY A 43 -7.17 -3.09 57.46
CA GLY A 43 -7.92 -3.26 56.21
C GLY A 43 -7.46 -2.32 55.09
N ILE A 44 -6.22 -1.86 55.12
CA ILE A 44 -5.66 -0.91 54.15
C ILE A 44 -4.60 -1.61 53.29
N SER A 45 -4.72 -1.47 51.97
CA SER A 45 -3.72 -1.93 51.01
C SER A 45 -2.59 -0.90 50.90
N VAL A 46 -1.36 -1.33 51.15
CA VAL A 46 -0.15 -0.51 51.00
C VAL A 46 0.69 -1.05 49.85
N HIS A 47 1.34 -0.19 49.08
CA HIS A 47 2.23 -0.61 48.00
C HIS A 47 3.64 -0.09 48.22
N PHE A 48 4.62 -0.96 48.08
CA PHE A 48 6.04 -0.63 48.17
C PHE A 48 6.71 -0.80 46.81
N ILE A 49 7.56 0.16 46.48
CA ILE A 49 8.50 0.04 45.36
C ILE A 49 9.87 0.05 45.98
N VAL A 50 10.64 -1.01 45.71
CA VAL A 50 11.99 -1.16 46.23
C VAL A 50 12.95 -1.18 45.04
N ASP A 51 14.02 -0.40 45.18
CA ASP A 51 15.14 -0.47 44.29
C ASP A 51 16.19 -1.40 44.89
N SER A 52 16.59 -2.41 44.13
CA SER A 52 17.54 -3.43 44.58
C SER A 52 19.00 -3.04 44.36
N HIS A 53 19.28 -1.77 44.02
CA HIS A 53 20.63 -1.30 43.74
C HIS A 53 20.93 -0.01 44.51
N ALA A 54 22.13 0.08 45.07
CA ALA A 54 22.63 1.30 45.66
C ALA A 54 22.86 2.39 44.60
N VAL A 55 22.53 3.63 44.96
CA VAL A 55 22.64 4.79 44.07
C VAL A 55 23.41 5.90 44.79
N SER A 56 24.30 6.58 44.08
CA SER A 56 25.06 7.70 44.64
C SER A 56 24.16 8.91 44.94
N TRP A 57 24.57 9.75 45.90
CA TRP A 57 23.77 10.90 46.37
C TRP A 57 23.38 11.88 45.26
N ASP A 58 24.24 12.08 44.26
CA ASP A 58 23.98 12.94 43.10
C ASP A 58 22.90 12.38 42.16
N GLN A 59 22.65 11.07 42.19
CA GLN A 59 21.66 10.40 41.34
C GLN A 59 20.30 10.16 42.01
N ILE A 60 20.19 10.38 43.33
CA ILE A 60 18.97 10.10 44.11
C ILE A 60 17.75 10.84 43.56
N ALA A 61 17.87 12.12 43.23
CA ALA A 61 16.73 12.91 42.72
C ALA A 61 16.17 12.34 41.41
N LYS A 62 17.07 11.94 40.51
CA LYS A 62 16.72 11.30 39.23
C LYS A 62 16.12 9.91 39.46
N ARG A 63 16.63 9.16 40.43
CA ARG A 63 16.09 7.83 40.70
C ARG A 63 14.71 7.89 41.35
N TYR A 64 14.51 8.82 42.28
CA TYR A 64 13.21 9.06 42.88
C TYR A 64 12.13 9.42 41.85
N SER A 65 12.44 10.25 40.85
CA SER A 65 11.46 10.59 39.81
C SER A 65 11.05 9.38 38.96
N VAL A 66 11.99 8.48 38.67
CA VAL A 66 11.73 7.21 37.96
C VAL A 66 10.82 6.29 38.78
N LEU A 67 11.13 6.07 40.06
CA LEU A 67 10.31 5.23 40.95
C LEU A 67 8.91 5.82 41.15
N ARG A 68 8.81 7.14 41.25
CA ARG A 68 7.52 7.85 41.32
C ARG A 68 6.70 7.72 40.04
N ALA A 69 7.33 7.74 38.86
CA ALA A 69 6.61 7.50 37.61
C ALA A 69 6.09 6.06 37.53
N ALA A 70 6.91 5.10 37.98
CA ALA A 70 6.56 3.68 38.02
C ALA A 70 5.43 3.36 39.03
N SER A 71 5.20 4.20 40.04
CA SER A 71 4.11 3.96 41.00
C SER A 71 2.71 4.03 40.39
N GLY A 72 2.56 4.67 39.23
CA GLY A 72 1.28 4.73 38.51
C GLY A 72 0.90 3.44 37.78
N SER A 73 1.85 2.51 37.59
CA SER A 73 1.67 1.28 36.80
C SER A 73 1.76 0.00 37.62
N LEU A 74 1.73 0.11 38.95
CA LEU A 74 1.75 -1.06 39.84
C LEU A 74 0.46 -1.90 39.67
N PRO A 75 0.56 -3.22 39.44
CA PRO A 75 -0.61 -4.07 39.37
C PRO A 75 -1.26 -4.18 40.75
N VAL A 76 -2.51 -3.71 40.89
CA VAL A 76 -3.33 -3.98 42.07
C VAL A 76 -3.83 -5.41 41.95
N VAL A 77 -3.10 -6.36 42.54
CA VAL A 77 -3.49 -7.77 42.53
C VAL A 77 -4.55 -7.99 43.60
N GLY A 78 -5.81 -8.05 43.19
CA GLY A 78 -6.91 -8.50 44.05
C GLY A 78 -7.20 -7.64 45.30
N GLY A 79 -6.82 -6.36 45.29
CA GLY A 79 -7.00 -5.48 46.44
C GLY A 79 -6.00 -5.70 47.58
N ARG A 80 -5.00 -6.56 47.39
CA ARG A 80 -3.88 -6.72 48.32
C ARG A 80 -2.73 -5.77 47.99
N GLY A 81 -2.01 -5.36 49.03
CA GLY A 81 -0.76 -4.63 48.92
C GLY A 81 0.30 -5.43 48.15
N SER A 82 1.28 -4.74 47.60
CA SER A 82 2.29 -5.36 46.74
C SER A 82 3.68 -4.76 46.91
N ILE A 83 4.72 -5.56 46.69
CA ILE A 83 6.10 -5.10 46.57
C ILE A 83 6.55 -5.29 45.12
N ALA A 84 7.00 -4.21 44.48
CA ALA A 84 7.61 -4.28 43.15
C ALA A 84 9.10 -3.93 43.21
N GLU A 85 9.93 -4.74 42.58
CA GLU A 85 11.34 -4.45 42.36
C GLU A 85 11.54 -3.72 41.03
N TYR A 86 12.33 -2.65 41.03
CA TYR A 86 12.59 -1.87 39.82
C TYR A 86 14.04 -2.09 39.33
N PRO A 87 14.28 -2.79 38.20
CA PRO A 87 15.64 -3.07 37.73
C PRO A 87 16.40 -1.78 37.33
N PHE A 88 17.60 -1.55 37.88
CA PHE A 88 18.40 -0.33 37.69
C PHE A 88 19.04 -0.19 36.29
N ALA A 89 19.11 -1.24 35.47
CA ALA A 89 19.95 -1.22 34.26
C ALA A 89 19.34 -0.53 33.01
N ASN A 90 18.02 -0.33 32.90
CA ASN A 90 17.40 0.10 31.63
C ASN A 90 16.73 1.48 31.63
N ALA A 91 16.40 2.13 32.74
CA ALA A 91 15.59 3.36 32.66
C ALA A 91 16.30 4.54 31.94
N ALA A 92 17.60 4.75 32.15
CA ALA A 92 18.30 5.90 31.56
C ALA A 92 18.75 5.67 30.11
N ARG A 93 19.19 4.45 29.75
CA ARG A 93 19.53 4.09 28.35
C ARG A 93 18.29 3.87 27.50
N THR A 94 17.24 3.27 28.07
CA THR A 94 16.01 3.02 27.31
C THR A 94 15.10 4.24 27.24
N ALA A 95 15.13 5.19 28.20
CA ALA A 95 14.49 6.50 27.98
C ALA A 95 15.19 7.35 26.90
N ALA A 96 16.52 7.30 26.80
CA ALA A 96 17.24 7.98 25.72
C ALA A 96 16.95 7.34 24.34
N GLY A 97 16.98 6.00 24.29
CA GLY A 97 16.64 5.24 23.08
C GLY A 97 15.16 5.36 22.68
N GLU A 98 14.23 5.43 23.64
CA GLU A 98 12.80 5.68 23.39
C GLU A 98 12.58 7.09 22.85
N SER A 99 13.26 8.11 23.39
CA SER A 99 13.19 9.48 22.87
C SER A 99 13.70 9.57 21.43
N GLU A 100 14.85 8.96 21.13
CA GLU A 100 15.42 8.92 19.77
C GLU A 100 14.53 8.13 18.79
N LEU A 101 13.91 7.04 19.26
CA LEU A 101 12.97 6.25 18.48
C LEU A 101 11.69 7.04 18.17
N LEU A 102 11.14 7.77 19.15
CA LEU A 102 9.96 8.63 18.95
C LEU A 102 10.25 9.76 17.96
N GLU A 103 11.42 10.41 18.04
CA GLU A 103 11.84 11.41 17.06
C GLU A 103 11.98 10.83 15.64
N THR A 104 12.49 9.60 15.54
CA THR A 104 12.61 8.89 14.27
C THR A 104 11.24 8.55 13.68
N ILE A 105 10.32 8.06 14.52
CA ILE A 105 8.93 7.78 14.13
C ILE A 105 8.23 9.06 13.67
N MET A 106 8.37 10.17 14.40
CA MET A 106 7.79 11.45 14.01
C MET A 106 8.33 11.95 12.67
N ARG A 107 9.62 11.73 12.38
CA ARG A 107 10.21 12.05 11.06
C ARG A 107 9.62 11.18 9.96
N HIS A 108 9.42 9.88 10.20
CA HIS A 108 8.81 8.99 9.21
C HIS A 108 7.33 9.28 8.99
N VAL A 109 6.56 9.58 10.04
CA VAL A 109 5.14 9.94 9.94
C VAL A 109 4.94 11.18 9.06
N LYS A 110 5.84 12.17 9.11
CA LYS A 110 5.82 13.34 8.20
C LYS A 110 6.01 13.00 6.72
N ARG A 111 6.50 11.79 6.41
CA ARG A 111 6.69 11.30 5.04
C ARG A 111 5.54 10.42 4.56
N LEU A 112 4.54 10.12 5.41
CA LEU A 112 3.37 9.30 5.02
C LEU A 112 2.62 9.88 3.81
N ASP A 113 2.51 11.20 3.72
CA ASP A 113 1.83 11.86 2.60
C ASP A 113 2.49 11.55 1.24
N LEU A 114 3.81 11.26 1.23
CA LEU A 114 4.53 10.87 0.02
C LEU A 114 4.05 9.52 -0.53
N LEU A 115 3.61 8.59 0.34
CA LEU A 115 3.12 7.29 -0.09
C LEU A 115 1.89 7.42 -1.00
N GLY A 116 0.98 8.34 -0.70
CA GLY A 116 -0.18 8.61 -1.56
C GLY A 116 0.26 9.06 -2.95
N SER A 117 1.21 10.01 -3.00
CA SER A 117 1.76 10.49 -4.28
C SER A 117 2.44 9.38 -5.10
N PHE A 118 3.10 8.42 -4.45
CA PHE A 118 3.74 7.30 -5.13
C PHE A 118 2.71 6.28 -5.65
N LEU A 119 1.62 6.03 -4.91
CA LEU A 119 0.50 5.22 -5.40
C LEU A 119 -0.14 5.85 -6.64
N ASP A 120 -0.38 7.16 -6.60
CA ASP A 120 -0.98 7.92 -7.72
C ASP A 120 -0.07 8.02 -8.94
N THR A 121 1.24 8.14 -8.75
CA THR A 121 2.20 8.22 -9.86
C THR A 121 2.69 6.86 -10.34
N GLY A 122 2.41 5.78 -9.61
CA GLY A 122 2.85 4.43 -9.96
C GLY A 122 4.33 4.15 -9.64
N ARG A 123 4.92 4.95 -8.74
CA ARG A 123 6.32 4.82 -8.27
C ARG A 123 6.44 3.68 -7.25
N LYS A 124 6.40 2.44 -7.75
CA LYS A 124 6.34 1.21 -6.94
C LYS A 124 7.54 1.07 -6.00
N ASP A 125 8.76 1.23 -6.50
CA ASP A 125 9.96 0.96 -5.72
C ASP A 125 10.16 1.98 -4.60
N GLU A 126 9.90 3.26 -4.87
CA GLU A 126 9.97 4.30 -3.84
C GLU A 126 8.86 4.16 -2.80
N PHE A 127 7.66 3.72 -3.20
CA PHE A 127 6.60 3.39 -2.28
C PHE A 127 6.99 2.24 -1.36
N LEU A 128 7.44 1.11 -1.91
CA LEU A 128 7.77 -0.08 -1.12
C LEU A 128 8.95 0.19 -0.18
N SER A 129 9.95 0.96 -0.62
CA SER A 129 11.07 1.37 0.21
C SER A 129 10.62 2.20 1.42
N LEU A 130 9.83 3.26 1.18
CA LEU A 130 9.32 4.11 2.26
C LEU A 130 8.34 3.36 3.19
N LEU A 131 7.51 2.48 2.63
CA LEU A 131 6.62 1.62 3.41
C LEU A 131 7.43 0.75 4.37
N GLU A 132 8.49 0.09 3.89
CA GLU A 132 9.33 -0.77 4.73
C GLU A 132 10.02 0.02 5.85
N GLU A 133 10.53 1.24 5.58
CA GLU A 133 11.07 2.12 6.62
C GLU A 133 10.05 2.41 7.74
N LEU A 134 8.80 2.65 7.36
CA LEU A 134 7.69 2.90 8.29
C LEU A 134 7.31 1.65 9.08
N LEU A 135 7.18 0.50 8.42
CA LEU A 135 6.85 -0.77 9.06
C LEU A 135 7.92 -1.20 10.06
N LEU A 136 9.21 -1.10 9.70
CA LEU A 136 10.31 -1.39 10.62
C LEU A 136 10.30 -0.45 11.84
N SER A 137 9.91 0.80 11.66
CA SER A 137 9.79 1.77 12.76
C SER A 137 8.63 1.41 13.69
N ALA A 138 7.51 0.96 13.13
CA ALA A 138 6.35 0.51 13.90
C ALA A 138 6.62 -0.80 14.65
N GLU A 139 7.34 -1.75 14.04
CA GLU A 139 7.78 -3.01 14.66
C GLU A 139 8.76 -2.76 15.82
N LYS A 140 9.72 -1.84 15.64
CA LYS A 140 10.60 -1.41 16.74
C LYS A 140 9.82 -0.77 17.89
N ALA A 141 8.86 0.10 17.57
CA ALA A 141 7.99 0.70 18.58
C ALA A 141 7.19 -0.36 19.36
N GLN A 142 6.66 -1.38 18.69
CA GLN A 142 6.00 -2.50 19.35
C GLN A 142 6.94 -3.28 20.26
N ALA A 143 8.16 -3.59 19.80
CA ALA A 143 9.15 -4.33 20.58
C ALA A 143 9.54 -3.58 21.87
N CYS A 144 9.49 -2.25 21.85
CA CYS A 144 9.69 -1.38 23.00
C CYS A 144 8.40 -1.06 23.78
N HIS A 145 7.28 -1.76 23.51
CA HIS A 145 5.97 -1.52 24.13
C HIS A 145 5.40 -0.10 23.95
N LEU A 146 5.88 0.66 22.96
CA LEU A 146 5.38 1.98 22.57
C LEU A 146 4.16 1.86 21.64
N THR A 147 3.07 1.28 22.15
CA THR A 147 1.89 0.92 21.34
C THR A 147 1.29 2.11 20.59
N HIS A 148 1.17 3.28 21.23
CA HIS A 148 0.63 4.47 20.57
C HIS A 148 1.49 4.95 19.40
N ALA A 149 2.81 4.85 19.50
CA ALA A 149 3.72 5.26 18.43
C ALA A 149 3.61 4.33 17.21
N ALA A 150 3.50 3.02 17.45
CA ALA A 150 3.27 2.04 16.40
C ALA A 150 1.91 2.26 15.71
N LEU A 151 0.85 2.47 16.49
CA LEU A 151 -0.50 2.77 15.97
C LEU A 151 -0.54 4.07 15.16
N GLY A 152 0.26 5.06 15.55
CA GLY A 152 0.43 6.30 14.79
C GLY A 152 0.98 6.12 13.37
N ILE A 153 1.60 4.97 13.07
CA ILE A 153 2.01 4.59 11.71
C ILE A 153 0.91 3.74 11.05
N TYR A 154 0.40 2.72 11.73
CA TYR A 154 -0.53 1.77 11.12
C TYR A 154 -1.87 2.38 10.73
N PHE A 155 -2.46 3.26 11.54
CA PHE A 155 -3.75 3.84 11.23
C PHE A 155 -3.71 4.70 9.95
N PRO A 156 -2.75 5.65 9.79
CA PRO A 156 -2.62 6.38 8.53
C PRO A 156 -2.37 5.48 7.32
N LEU A 157 -1.53 4.45 7.45
CA LEU A 157 -1.30 3.49 6.36
C LEU A 157 -2.59 2.75 5.99
N SER A 158 -3.39 2.36 7.00
CA SER A 158 -4.66 1.66 6.80
C SER A 158 -5.65 2.55 6.05
N LEU A 159 -5.78 3.81 6.46
CA LEU A 159 -6.63 4.80 5.80
C LEU A 159 -6.18 5.07 4.37
N LEU A 160 -4.87 5.21 4.14
CA LEU A 160 -4.29 5.42 2.83
C LEU A 160 -4.61 4.26 1.89
N VAL A 161 -4.40 3.02 2.33
CA VAL A 161 -4.70 1.82 1.53
C VAL A 161 -6.21 1.71 1.27
N GLN A 162 -7.06 1.87 2.29
CA GLN A 162 -8.51 1.80 2.15
C GLN A 162 -9.06 2.88 1.19
N SER A 163 -8.55 4.11 1.31
CA SER A 163 -8.93 5.22 0.43
C SER A 163 -8.63 4.89 -1.05
N HIS A 164 -7.45 4.32 -1.35
CA HIS A 164 -7.10 3.97 -2.72
C HIS A 164 -7.87 2.77 -3.23
N ILE A 165 -8.10 1.75 -2.40
CA ILE A 165 -8.94 0.59 -2.76
C ILE A 165 -10.33 1.06 -3.17
N HIS A 166 -10.93 1.95 -2.38
CA HIS A 166 -12.25 2.51 -2.68
C HIS A 166 -12.23 3.38 -3.95
N THR A 167 -11.28 4.32 -4.04
CA THR A 167 -11.16 5.24 -5.18
C THR A 167 -10.91 4.50 -6.49
N TRP A 168 -10.18 3.38 -6.45
CA TRP A 168 -9.89 2.56 -7.61
C TRP A 168 -10.88 1.41 -7.81
N ASN A 169 -11.94 1.32 -6.99
CA ASN A 169 -12.99 0.31 -7.05
C ASN A 169 -12.43 -1.13 -7.05
N MET A 170 -11.54 -1.42 -6.09
CA MET A 170 -10.81 -2.68 -5.94
C MET A 170 -11.31 -3.54 -4.77
N GLU A 171 -12.49 -3.27 -4.21
CA GLU A 171 -13.03 -3.96 -3.04
C GLU A 171 -13.16 -5.47 -3.27
N GLU A 172 -13.68 -5.90 -4.42
CA GLU A 172 -13.78 -7.33 -4.75
C GLU A 172 -12.41 -8.01 -4.83
N ARG A 173 -11.38 -7.28 -5.27
CA ARG A 173 -10.01 -7.81 -5.33
C ARG A 173 -9.40 -7.95 -3.94
N LEU A 174 -9.67 -6.98 -3.07
CA LEU A 174 -9.28 -7.06 -1.66
C LEU A 174 -9.96 -8.25 -0.97
N ASN A 175 -11.24 -8.50 -1.25
CA ASN A 175 -11.98 -9.63 -0.69
C ASN A 175 -11.43 -11.01 -1.11
N GLY A 176 -10.60 -11.07 -2.16
CA GLY A 176 -9.86 -12.27 -2.54
C GLY A 176 -8.57 -12.50 -1.75
N ALA A 177 -8.12 -11.53 -0.95
CA ALA A 177 -6.96 -11.67 -0.08
C ALA A 177 -7.30 -12.49 1.19
N PRO A 178 -6.31 -13.10 1.86
CA PRO A 178 -6.53 -13.80 3.12
C PRO A 178 -7.22 -12.90 4.17
N ASP A 179 -8.30 -13.40 4.79
CA ASP A 179 -9.09 -12.68 5.81
C ASP A 179 -8.23 -12.10 6.93
N VAL A 180 -7.15 -12.79 7.30
CA VAL A 180 -6.21 -12.35 8.35
C VAL A 180 -5.58 -11.00 8.01
N TYR A 181 -5.28 -10.74 6.73
CA TYR A 181 -4.70 -9.46 6.29
C TYR A 181 -5.75 -8.36 6.18
N ILE A 182 -6.96 -8.71 5.74
CA ILE A 182 -8.10 -7.77 5.69
C ILE A 182 -8.43 -7.29 7.11
N GLN A 183 -8.52 -8.22 8.07
CA GLN A 183 -8.75 -7.89 9.48
C GLN A 183 -7.63 -7.03 10.07
N ALA A 184 -6.36 -7.33 9.76
CA ALA A 184 -5.23 -6.55 10.25
C ALA A 184 -5.19 -5.11 9.66
N LEU A 185 -5.62 -4.94 8.41
CA LEU A 185 -5.79 -3.63 7.78
C LEU A 185 -6.92 -2.80 8.40
N HIS A 186 -8.05 -3.42 8.73
CA HIS A 186 -9.19 -2.70 9.32
C HIS A 186 -9.01 -2.46 10.83
N HIS A 187 -8.33 -3.37 11.52
CA HIS A 187 -8.17 -3.35 12.96
C HIS A 187 -6.69 -3.54 13.37
N PRO A 188 -5.81 -2.58 13.01
CA PRO A 188 -4.36 -2.71 13.26
C PRO A 188 -3.99 -2.81 14.74
N ALA A 189 -4.85 -2.36 15.66
CA ALA A 189 -4.67 -2.49 17.10
C ALA A 189 -4.94 -3.88 17.65
N ALA A 190 -5.75 -4.71 16.97
CA ALA A 190 -6.12 -6.03 17.44
C ALA A 190 -5.01 -7.07 17.20
N ALA A 191 -4.22 -6.91 16.14
CA ALA A 191 -3.09 -7.79 15.83
C ALA A 191 -1.89 -7.01 15.26
N PRO A 192 -1.22 -6.16 16.07
CA PRO A 192 -0.17 -5.27 15.57
C PRO A 192 0.99 -6.00 14.88
N ASN A 193 1.33 -7.22 15.31
CA ASN A 193 2.38 -8.04 14.71
C ASN A 193 2.01 -8.52 13.30
N ARG A 194 0.71 -8.69 13.01
CA ARG A 194 0.21 -9.13 11.70
C ARG A 194 -0.03 -7.96 10.75
N THR A 195 -0.18 -6.75 11.30
CA THR A 195 -0.41 -5.53 10.52
C THR A 195 0.72 -5.25 9.54
N SER A 196 1.98 -5.38 9.95
CA SER A 196 3.11 -5.19 9.04
C SER A 196 3.16 -6.23 7.93
N GLU A 197 2.89 -7.49 8.25
CA GLU A 197 2.81 -8.58 7.27
C GLU A 197 1.69 -8.31 6.24
N ALA A 198 0.52 -7.88 6.71
CA ALA A 198 -0.60 -7.50 5.86
C ALA A 198 -0.24 -6.37 4.90
N PHE A 199 0.44 -5.32 5.37
CA PHE A 199 0.91 -4.24 4.50
C PHE A 199 1.93 -4.72 3.47
N ARG A 200 2.92 -5.54 3.89
CA ARG A 200 3.91 -6.11 2.95
C ARG A 200 3.26 -6.99 1.88
N HIS A 201 2.17 -7.68 2.22
CA HIS A 201 1.45 -8.51 1.27
C HIS A 201 0.56 -7.68 0.32
N ILE A 202 -0.18 -6.70 0.84
CA ILE A 202 -1.20 -5.99 0.07
C ILE A 202 -0.62 -4.84 -0.76
N ALA A 203 0.42 -4.16 -0.27
CA ALA A 203 1.03 -3.04 -0.97
C ALA A 203 1.47 -3.37 -2.41
N PRO A 204 2.19 -4.47 -2.69
CA PRO A 204 2.55 -4.83 -4.07
C PRO A 204 1.34 -5.09 -4.97
N LEU A 205 0.29 -5.70 -4.41
CA LEU A 205 -0.94 -6.03 -5.15
C LEU A 205 -1.68 -4.78 -5.62
N LEU A 206 -1.64 -3.68 -4.86
CA LEU A 206 -2.24 -2.40 -5.26
C LEU A 206 -1.67 -1.91 -6.61
N PHE A 207 -0.37 -2.04 -6.83
CA PHE A 207 0.27 -1.65 -8.09
C PHE A 207 -0.08 -2.59 -9.22
N GLU A 208 -0.09 -3.90 -8.98
CA GLU A 208 -0.48 -4.91 -9.97
C GLU A 208 -1.92 -4.72 -10.41
N TRP A 209 -2.82 -4.50 -9.45
CA TRP A 209 -4.22 -4.29 -9.74
C TRP A 209 -4.45 -3.04 -10.57
N ARG A 210 -3.74 -1.95 -10.24
CA ARG A 210 -3.79 -0.69 -10.98
C ARG A 210 -3.28 -0.85 -12.41
N GLN A 211 -2.13 -1.51 -12.59
CA GLN A 211 -1.55 -1.75 -13.91
C GLN A 211 -2.46 -2.63 -14.79
N ASN A 212 -3.04 -3.67 -14.20
CA ASN A 212 -3.99 -4.55 -14.89
C ASN A 212 -5.28 -3.82 -15.28
N ALA A 213 -5.80 -2.96 -14.40
CA ALA A 213 -6.99 -2.15 -14.68
C ALA A 213 -6.74 -1.16 -15.83
N GLN A 214 -5.58 -0.47 -15.82
CA GLN A 214 -5.19 0.44 -16.90
C GLN A 214 -5.02 -0.30 -18.24
N THR A 215 -4.41 -1.48 -18.22
CA THR A 215 -4.21 -2.31 -19.42
C THR A 215 -5.55 -2.82 -19.95
N SER A 216 -6.44 -3.29 -19.07
CA SER A 216 -7.79 -3.73 -19.46
C SER A 216 -8.59 -2.58 -20.07
N HIS A 217 -8.59 -1.40 -19.44
CA HIS A 217 -9.29 -0.23 -19.96
C HIS A 217 -8.75 0.19 -21.34
N ALA A 218 -7.43 0.16 -21.52
CA ALA A 218 -6.80 0.40 -22.81
C ALA A 218 -7.26 -0.61 -23.88
N HIS A 219 -7.28 -1.90 -23.58
CA HIS A 219 -7.79 -2.91 -24.52
C HIS A 219 -9.27 -2.72 -24.86
N THR A 220 -10.11 -2.42 -23.86
CA THR A 220 -11.53 -2.12 -24.07
C THR A 220 -11.73 -0.89 -24.97
N ALA A 221 -10.97 0.18 -24.73
CA ALA A 221 -11.01 1.38 -25.56
C ALA A 221 -10.63 1.08 -27.02
N ILE A 222 -9.60 0.26 -27.25
CA ILE A 222 -9.21 -0.15 -28.62
C ILE A 222 -10.28 -1.04 -29.26
N ALA A 223 -10.89 -1.96 -28.52
CA ALA A 223 -11.97 -2.80 -29.03
C ALA A 223 -13.18 -1.95 -29.46
N GLN A 224 -13.56 -0.93 -28.69
CA GLN A 224 -14.63 0.02 -29.06
C GLN A 224 -14.30 0.78 -30.35
N VAL A 225 -13.04 1.18 -30.53
CA VAL A 225 -12.59 1.82 -31.79
C VAL A 225 -12.71 0.84 -32.95
N GLN A 226 -12.27 -0.41 -32.80
CA GLN A 226 -12.38 -1.43 -33.85
C GLN A 226 -13.84 -1.73 -34.22
N GLU A 227 -14.72 -1.85 -33.24
CA GLU A 227 -16.16 -2.06 -33.45
C GLU A 227 -16.81 -0.87 -34.20
N TYR A 228 -16.48 0.35 -33.79
CA TYR A 228 -16.95 1.55 -34.47
C TYR A 228 -16.45 1.61 -35.92
N LEU A 229 -15.17 1.28 -36.15
CA LEU A 229 -14.58 1.24 -37.47
C LEU A 229 -15.32 0.28 -38.40
N LEU A 230 -15.60 -0.94 -37.95
CA LEU A 230 -16.28 -1.96 -38.77
C LEU A 230 -17.72 -1.60 -39.11
N SER A 231 -18.40 -0.86 -38.23
CA SER A 231 -19.80 -0.44 -38.41
C SER A 231 -19.96 0.89 -39.17
N HIS A 232 -18.89 1.69 -39.31
CA HIS A 232 -18.94 3.04 -39.88
C HIS A 232 -17.82 3.32 -40.90
N LEU A 233 -17.46 2.32 -41.73
CA LEU A 233 -16.35 2.45 -42.69
C LEU A 233 -16.52 3.62 -43.68
N ASP A 234 -17.77 3.93 -44.04
CA ASP A 234 -18.21 5.02 -44.92
C ASP A 234 -18.43 6.37 -44.22
N GLY A 235 -18.28 6.41 -42.89
CA GLY A 235 -18.42 7.61 -42.08
C GLY A 235 -17.10 8.33 -41.74
N ASP A 236 -17.19 9.25 -40.79
CA ASP A 236 -16.02 9.95 -40.25
C ASP A 236 -15.21 9.03 -39.34
N LEU A 237 -14.01 8.68 -39.82
CA LEU A 237 -13.01 7.89 -39.11
C LEU A 237 -11.77 8.72 -38.73
N SER A 238 -11.94 10.04 -38.60
CA SER A 238 -10.89 10.93 -38.14
C SER A 238 -10.42 10.52 -36.73
N LEU A 239 -9.14 10.76 -36.45
CA LEU A 239 -8.57 10.46 -35.14
C LEU A 239 -9.32 11.19 -34.01
N VAL A 240 -9.83 12.39 -34.28
CA VAL A 240 -10.65 13.16 -33.32
C VAL A 240 -11.93 12.42 -33.02
N ARG A 241 -12.66 11.97 -34.04
CA ARG A 241 -13.92 11.24 -33.86
C ARG A 241 -13.72 9.93 -33.10
N LEU A 242 -12.71 9.17 -33.47
CA LEU A 242 -12.41 7.88 -32.81
C LEU A 242 -11.97 8.09 -31.35
N ALA A 243 -11.30 9.20 -31.05
CA ALA A 243 -10.92 9.56 -29.69
C ALA A 243 -12.14 9.92 -28.83
N GLU A 244 -13.16 10.58 -29.40
CA GLU A 244 -14.44 10.81 -28.71
C GLU A 244 -15.16 9.50 -28.39
N VAL A 245 -15.23 8.58 -29.36
CA VAL A 245 -15.87 7.25 -29.20
C VAL A 245 -15.22 6.48 -28.06
N SER A 246 -13.89 6.49 -27.98
CA SER A 246 -13.14 5.80 -26.93
C SER A 246 -12.92 6.63 -25.66
N ARG A 247 -13.43 7.87 -25.61
CA ARG A 247 -13.19 8.85 -24.52
C ARG A 247 -11.71 9.09 -24.19
N LEU A 248 -10.85 9.05 -25.19
CA LEU A 248 -9.41 9.31 -25.07
C LEU A 248 -9.07 10.63 -25.74
N ASN A 249 -7.87 11.16 -25.48
CA ASN A 249 -7.36 12.24 -26.33
C ASN A 249 -6.80 11.67 -27.64
N PRO A 250 -6.84 12.42 -28.77
CA PRO A 250 -6.39 11.95 -30.08
C PRO A 250 -4.95 11.41 -30.11
N SER A 251 -4.01 12.14 -29.50
CA SER A 251 -2.59 11.79 -29.50
C SER A 251 -2.32 10.49 -28.73
N TYR A 252 -3.01 10.28 -27.61
CA TYR A 252 -2.92 9.09 -26.79
C TYR A 252 -3.55 7.90 -27.50
N LEU A 253 -4.74 8.06 -28.10
CA LEU A 253 -5.37 7.01 -28.89
C LEU A 253 -4.46 6.51 -30.02
N SER A 254 -3.82 7.41 -30.78
CA SER A 254 -2.92 7.02 -31.88
C SER A 254 -1.76 6.14 -31.40
N ARG A 255 -1.12 6.50 -30.28
CA ARG A 255 -0.04 5.71 -29.68
C ARG A 255 -0.56 4.38 -29.13
N LEU A 256 -1.66 4.43 -28.39
CA LEU A 256 -2.26 3.27 -27.75
C LEU A 256 -2.72 2.23 -28.77
N PHE A 257 -3.37 2.67 -29.85
CA PHE A 257 -3.83 1.79 -30.92
C PHE A 257 -2.67 1.03 -31.54
N LYS A 258 -1.55 1.71 -31.85
CA LYS A 258 -0.35 1.06 -32.37
C LYS A 258 0.27 0.10 -31.36
N GLN A 259 0.34 0.49 -30.09
CA GLN A 259 0.89 -0.36 -29.03
C GLN A 259 0.10 -1.65 -28.86
N VAL A 260 -1.23 -1.57 -28.90
CA VAL A 260 -2.13 -2.72 -28.69
C VAL A 260 -2.26 -3.59 -29.94
N THR A 261 -2.39 -2.99 -31.13
CA THR A 261 -2.65 -3.73 -32.38
C THR A 261 -1.39 -4.05 -33.19
N GLY A 262 -0.26 -3.43 -32.87
CA GLY A 262 0.99 -3.52 -33.63
C GLY A 262 1.02 -2.67 -34.90
N VAL A 263 -0.10 -2.08 -35.32
CA VAL A 263 -0.22 -1.33 -36.57
C VAL A 263 -0.74 0.10 -36.35
N ASN A 264 -0.35 1.03 -37.22
CA ASN A 264 -0.85 2.40 -37.13
C ASN A 264 -2.34 2.45 -37.46
N LEU A 265 -3.10 3.29 -36.75
CA LEU A 265 -4.56 3.44 -36.94
C LEU A 265 -4.96 3.69 -38.40
N ASN A 266 -4.29 4.62 -39.09
CA ASN A 266 -4.59 4.90 -40.51
C ASN A 266 -4.33 3.70 -41.42
N VAL A 267 -3.33 2.86 -41.12
CA VAL A 267 -3.05 1.65 -41.90
C VAL A 267 -4.18 0.64 -41.67
N TYR A 268 -4.59 0.45 -40.42
CA TYR A 268 -5.69 -0.43 -40.06
C TYR A 268 -7.01 -0.01 -40.72
N ILE A 269 -7.32 1.29 -40.75
CA ILE A 269 -8.51 1.83 -41.45
C ILE A 269 -8.45 1.49 -42.94
N GLN A 270 -7.31 1.71 -43.58
CA GLN A 270 -7.15 1.44 -45.01
C GLN A 270 -7.30 -0.07 -45.31
N GLU A 271 -6.73 -0.94 -44.49
CA GLU A 271 -6.90 -2.39 -44.63
C GLU A 271 -8.36 -2.81 -44.46
N ALA A 272 -9.06 -2.29 -43.44
CA ALA A 272 -10.48 -2.58 -43.22
C ALA A 272 -11.34 -2.16 -44.42
N ARG A 273 -11.10 -0.97 -44.98
CA ARG A 273 -11.78 -0.48 -46.18
C ARG A 273 -11.48 -1.34 -47.41
N MET A 274 -10.23 -1.78 -47.58
CA MET A 274 -9.83 -2.66 -48.69
C MET A 274 -10.46 -4.05 -48.59
N ASN A 275 -10.54 -4.60 -47.38
CA ASN A 275 -11.21 -5.87 -47.13
C ASN A 275 -12.70 -5.79 -47.47
N LYS A 276 -13.37 -4.71 -47.04
CA LYS A 276 -14.78 -4.47 -47.40
C LYS A 276 -14.99 -4.32 -48.90
N ALA A 277 -14.07 -3.65 -49.59
CA ALA A 277 -14.13 -3.51 -51.04
C ALA A 277 -14.02 -4.88 -51.75
N ILE A 278 -13.15 -5.78 -51.29
CA ILE A 278 -13.05 -7.15 -51.85
C ILE A 278 -14.33 -7.94 -51.62
N GLU A 279 -14.89 -7.89 -50.40
CA GLU A 279 -16.15 -8.55 -50.06
C GLU A 279 -17.26 -8.10 -51.04
N LEU A 280 -17.43 -6.79 -51.21
CA LEU A 280 -18.42 -6.23 -52.13
C LEU A 280 -18.14 -6.58 -53.60
N LEU A 281 -16.87 -6.62 -54.02
CA LEU A 281 -16.51 -7.01 -55.39
C LEU A 281 -16.87 -8.46 -55.71
N ARG A 282 -16.89 -9.34 -54.69
CA ARG A 282 -17.21 -10.76 -54.82
C ARG A 282 -18.69 -11.05 -54.68
N GLU A 283 -19.37 -10.33 -53.79
CA GLU A 283 -20.72 -10.68 -53.33
C GLU A 283 -21.82 -9.78 -53.93
N SER A 284 -21.46 -8.77 -54.73
CA SER A 284 -22.42 -7.81 -55.29
C SER A 284 -22.11 -7.36 -56.72
N ASP A 285 -23.15 -6.90 -57.41
CA ASP A 285 -23.07 -6.32 -58.76
C ASP A 285 -22.88 -4.79 -58.76
N PHE A 286 -22.56 -4.20 -57.60
CA PHE A 286 -22.37 -2.75 -57.47
C PHE A 286 -21.29 -2.25 -58.42
N LYS A 287 -21.50 -1.08 -59.03
CA LYS A 287 -20.47 -0.45 -59.87
C LYS A 287 -19.26 -0.08 -59.02
N VAL A 288 -18.08 -0.02 -59.64
CA VAL A 288 -16.82 0.24 -58.93
C VAL A 288 -16.85 1.54 -58.12
N TYR A 289 -17.52 2.59 -58.61
CA TYR A 289 -17.68 3.84 -57.86
C TYR A 289 -18.62 3.71 -56.66
N GLU A 290 -19.63 2.83 -56.72
CA GLU A 290 -20.54 2.56 -55.60
C GLU A 290 -19.82 1.77 -54.52
N ILE A 291 -19.03 0.76 -54.90
CA ILE A 291 -18.17 0.01 -53.98
C ILE A 291 -17.18 0.94 -53.31
N ALA A 292 -16.54 1.85 -54.05
CA ALA A 292 -15.63 2.83 -53.47
C ALA A 292 -16.32 3.63 -52.37
N ARG A 293 -17.54 4.13 -52.63
CA ARG A 293 -18.32 4.90 -51.66
C ARG A 293 -18.70 4.07 -50.42
N ILE A 294 -19.23 2.85 -50.62
CA ILE A 294 -19.65 1.96 -49.52
C ILE A 294 -18.45 1.50 -48.68
N ALA A 295 -17.30 1.29 -49.31
CA ALA A 295 -16.04 1.00 -48.61
C ALA A 295 -15.40 2.24 -47.97
N GLY A 296 -16.02 3.41 -48.05
CA GLY A 296 -15.58 4.64 -47.39
C GLY A 296 -14.49 5.43 -48.09
N PHE A 297 -14.36 5.29 -49.41
CA PHE A 297 -13.53 6.17 -50.22
C PHE A 297 -14.38 7.30 -50.80
N GLU A 298 -14.00 8.55 -50.49
CA GLU A 298 -14.66 9.74 -51.04
C GLU A 298 -14.54 9.83 -52.57
N TYR A 299 -13.40 9.40 -53.13
CA TYR A 299 -13.09 9.54 -54.55
C TYR A 299 -12.73 8.21 -55.20
N ALA A 300 -13.55 7.77 -56.16
CA ALA A 300 -13.36 6.51 -56.89
C ALA A 300 -11.99 6.38 -57.63
N PRO A 301 -11.40 7.44 -58.21
CA PRO A 301 -10.06 7.35 -58.79
C PRO A 301 -8.96 7.05 -57.75
N TYR A 302 -9.07 7.65 -56.57
CA TYR A 302 -8.14 7.41 -55.46
C TYR A 302 -8.28 5.97 -54.94
N PHE A 303 -9.52 5.50 -54.77
CA PHE A 303 -9.80 4.09 -54.47
C PHE A 303 -9.14 3.15 -55.48
N THR A 304 -9.38 3.35 -56.78
CA THR A 304 -8.86 2.47 -57.84
C THR A 304 -7.33 2.38 -57.82
N LYS A 305 -6.65 3.52 -57.65
CA LYS A 305 -5.18 3.56 -57.52
C LYS A 305 -4.69 2.82 -56.28
N THR A 306 -5.36 3.01 -55.15
CA THR A 306 -4.97 2.41 -53.86
C THR A 306 -5.23 0.91 -53.87
N PHE A 307 -6.38 0.47 -54.41
CA PHE A 307 -6.73 -0.94 -54.58
C PHE A 307 -5.74 -1.65 -55.49
N LYS A 308 -5.39 -1.07 -56.64
CA LYS A 308 -4.38 -1.64 -57.55
C LYS A 308 -3.00 -1.73 -56.90
N LYS A 309 -2.61 -0.75 -56.09
CA LYS A 309 -1.37 -0.81 -55.30
C LYS A 309 -1.41 -1.93 -54.26
N HIS A 310 -2.56 -2.15 -53.63
CA HIS A 310 -2.73 -3.11 -52.55
C HIS A 310 -2.81 -4.56 -53.04
N PHE A 311 -3.54 -4.81 -54.14
CA PHE A 311 -3.82 -6.17 -54.63
C PHE A 311 -3.18 -6.50 -55.99
N GLY A 312 -2.48 -5.56 -56.61
CA GLY A 312 -1.82 -5.73 -57.92
C GLY A 312 -2.74 -5.57 -59.14
N PHE A 313 -4.06 -5.61 -58.95
CA PHE A 313 -5.07 -5.51 -60.01
C PHE A 313 -6.04 -4.37 -59.71
N SER A 314 -6.59 -3.75 -60.75
CA SER A 314 -7.71 -2.83 -60.58
C SER A 314 -8.96 -3.57 -60.05
N PRO A 315 -9.91 -2.86 -59.40
CA PRO A 315 -11.14 -3.47 -58.91
C PRO A 315 -11.92 -4.23 -59.99
N GLN A 316 -11.95 -3.72 -61.22
CA GLN A 316 -12.64 -4.39 -62.32
C GLN A 316 -11.89 -5.64 -62.78
N GLU A 317 -10.57 -5.57 -62.97
CA GLU A 317 -9.74 -6.75 -63.29
C GLU A 317 -9.86 -7.84 -62.21
N TYR A 318 -9.97 -7.43 -60.94
CA TYR A 318 -10.20 -8.35 -59.82
C TYR A 318 -11.55 -9.06 -59.94
N ARG A 319 -12.63 -8.33 -60.22
CA ARG A 319 -13.97 -8.90 -60.41
C ARG A 319 -14.00 -9.86 -61.60
N ASP A 320 -13.43 -9.46 -62.74
CA ASP A 320 -13.44 -10.27 -63.96
C ASP A 320 -12.73 -11.61 -63.74
N ARG A 321 -11.64 -11.61 -62.97
CA ARG A 321 -10.92 -12.84 -62.58
C ARG A 321 -11.77 -13.75 -61.69
N MET A 322 -12.40 -13.21 -60.65
CA MET A 322 -13.28 -13.99 -59.77
C MET A 322 -14.47 -14.58 -60.54
N ALA A 323 -15.06 -13.82 -61.46
CA ALA A 323 -16.15 -14.32 -62.32
C ALA A 323 -15.68 -15.45 -63.26
N SER A 324 -14.45 -15.38 -63.77
CA SER A 324 -13.87 -16.44 -64.62
C SER A 324 -13.50 -17.71 -63.85
N ASP A 325 -13.18 -17.62 -62.56
CA ASP A 325 -12.89 -18.77 -61.70
C ASP A 325 -14.18 -19.49 -61.23
N VAL A 326 -15.28 -18.75 -61.01
CA VAL A 326 -16.59 -19.35 -60.66
C VAL A 326 -17.20 -20.11 -61.84
N ASN A 327 -16.95 -19.69 -63.08
CA ASN A 327 -17.44 -20.38 -64.29
C ASN A 327 -16.60 -21.61 -64.71
N ARG A 328 -15.58 -22.00 -63.91
CA ARG A 328 -14.68 -23.13 -64.17
C ARG A 328 -14.90 -24.33 -63.25
N ILE A 329 -15.87 -24.27 -62.34
CA ILE A 329 -16.29 -25.35 -61.44
C ILE A 329 -17.65 -25.86 -61.89
#